data_AF-A0A1Q6EP61-F1
#
_entry.id   AF-A0A1Q6EP61-F1
#
_cell.length_a   1.000
_cell.length_b   1.000
_cell.length_c   1.000
_cell.angle_alpha   90.00
_cell.angle_beta   90.00
_cell.angle_gamma   90.00
#
_symmetry.space_group_name_H-M   'P 1'
#
loop_
_entity.id
_entity.type
_entity.pdbx_description
1 polymer ?
#
loop_
_entity_poly.entity_id
_entity_poly.type
_entity_poly.pdbx_seq_one_letter_code
_entity_poly.pdbx_strand_id
1 'polypeptide(L)'
;MNKNFGEIPALDENEMTDEDRALLSETKAAFNTVGSLIENHRQKNALNEAMRVVGDINKYISATEPWKIKDNPARLGTVLHVAAQAVSDANHLLAPFLPHSAQKVWEALGGTGTFSPLPRLEEVEDLDKPGFMYPIITGDYKLGETVHPWASEPIVAGAPVPKPHPIFAKIPPEAVEEELARFDSELKARREAEAARLAAEKAKLEG
;
A
#
# COMPACT_ATOMS: atom_id res chain seq x y z
N MET A 1 -10.61 -17.93 2.08
CA MET A 1 -10.57 -18.19 0.63
C MET A 1 -9.77 -19.44 0.28
N ASN A 2 -8.43 -19.41 0.23
CA ASN A 2 -7.62 -20.54 -0.27
C ASN A 2 -7.99 -21.92 0.32
N LYS A 3 -8.15 -22.05 1.65
CA LYS A 3 -8.48 -23.32 2.31
C LYS A 3 -9.87 -23.90 1.96
N ASN A 4 -10.87 -23.04 1.76
CA ASN A 4 -12.27 -23.46 1.61
C ASN A 4 -12.74 -23.46 0.15
N PHE A 5 -12.22 -22.53 -0.66
CA PHE A 5 -12.66 -22.32 -2.05
C PHE A 5 -11.52 -22.43 -3.06
N GLY A 6 -10.26 -22.12 -2.70
CA GLY A 6 -9.14 -22.03 -3.66
C GLY A 6 -9.17 -20.80 -4.58
N GLU A 7 -10.30 -20.11 -4.64
CA GLU A 7 -10.56 -18.93 -5.47
C GLU A 7 -11.34 -17.86 -4.68
N ILE A 8 -11.53 -16.69 -5.30
CA ILE A 8 -12.45 -15.66 -4.81
C ILE A 8 -13.89 -16.17 -5.02
N PRO A 9 -14.67 -16.43 -3.96
CA PRO A 9 -16.05 -16.89 -4.11
C PRO A 9 -16.92 -15.81 -4.77
N ALA A 10 -17.96 -16.24 -5.50
CA ALA A 10 -18.98 -15.32 -5.98
C ALA A 10 -19.75 -14.71 -4.80
N LEU A 11 -20.14 -13.45 -4.95
CA LEU A 11 -21.05 -12.78 -4.03
C LEU A 11 -22.47 -13.32 -4.22
N ASP A 12 -23.09 -13.82 -3.15
CA ASP A 12 -24.53 -14.12 -3.15
C ASP A 12 -25.28 -12.98 -2.47
N GLU A 13 -26.04 -12.24 -3.27
CA GLU A 13 -26.83 -11.09 -2.87
C GLU A 13 -27.91 -11.42 -1.82
N ASN A 14 -28.42 -12.66 -1.84
CA ASN A 14 -29.46 -13.11 -0.89
C ASN A 14 -28.88 -13.37 0.51
N GLU A 15 -27.58 -13.63 0.59
CA GLU A 15 -26.86 -13.88 1.83
C GLU A 15 -26.15 -12.61 2.36
N MET A 16 -26.32 -11.47 1.69
CA MET A 16 -25.79 -10.19 2.14
C MET A 16 -26.58 -9.63 3.32
N THR A 17 -25.86 -9.18 4.33
CA THR A 17 -26.40 -8.41 5.44
C THR A 17 -26.18 -6.91 5.23
N ASP A 18 -26.84 -6.10 6.05
CA ASP A 18 -26.60 -4.65 6.08
C ASP A 18 -25.15 -4.33 6.48
N GLU A 19 -24.53 -5.14 7.33
CA GLU A 19 -23.14 -4.99 7.75
C GLU A 19 -22.17 -5.19 6.57
N ASP A 20 -22.44 -6.18 5.70
CA ASP A 20 -21.64 -6.39 4.49
C ASP A 20 -21.71 -5.19 3.54
N ARG A 21 -22.94 -4.68 3.32
CA ARG A 21 -23.20 -3.54 2.45
C ARG A 21 -22.58 -2.27 3.00
N ALA A 22 -22.64 -2.08 4.32
CA ALA A 22 -22.03 -0.95 5.01
C ALA A 22 -20.51 -0.95 4.79
N LEU A 23 -19.83 -2.08 4.99
CA LEU A 23 -18.38 -2.15 4.77
C LEU A 23 -18.01 -1.79 3.33
N LEU A 24 -18.67 -2.37 2.33
CA LEU A 24 -18.40 -2.08 0.91
C LEU A 24 -18.68 -0.61 0.57
N SER A 25 -19.73 -0.02 1.14
CA SER A 25 -20.03 1.40 0.95
C SER A 25 -18.97 2.29 1.58
N GLU A 26 -18.48 1.94 2.78
CA GLU A 26 -17.45 2.69 3.50
C GLU A 26 -16.11 2.65 2.77
N THR A 27 -15.65 1.47 2.32
CA THR A 27 -14.37 1.35 1.60
C THR A 27 -14.41 2.09 0.27
N LYS A 28 -15.53 2.03 -0.45
CA LYS A 28 -15.75 2.79 -1.67
C LYS A 28 -15.75 4.31 -1.43
N ALA A 29 -16.41 4.77 -0.37
CA ALA A 29 -16.45 6.19 -0.03
C ALA A 29 -15.08 6.75 0.39
N ALA A 30 -14.22 5.91 0.99
CA ALA A 30 -12.91 6.32 1.46
C ALA A 30 -11.98 6.85 0.35
N PHE A 31 -12.17 6.45 -0.91
CA PHE A 31 -11.43 7.01 -2.05
C PHE A 31 -11.59 8.53 -2.16
N ASN A 32 -12.80 9.06 -1.93
CA ASN A 32 -13.05 10.50 -1.96
C ASN A 32 -12.32 11.20 -0.81
N THR A 33 -12.41 10.66 0.40
CA THR A 33 -11.79 11.25 1.60
C THR A 33 -10.27 11.23 1.51
N VAL A 34 -9.68 10.07 1.21
CA VAL A 34 -8.23 9.90 1.08
C VAL A 34 -7.69 10.71 -0.10
N GLY A 35 -8.37 10.66 -1.26
CA GLY A 35 -8.01 11.45 -2.44
C GLY A 35 -7.98 12.94 -2.14
N SER A 36 -9.05 13.47 -1.53
CA SER A 36 -9.12 14.88 -1.14
C SER A 36 -8.01 15.28 -0.16
N LEU A 37 -7.66 14.41 0.79
CA LEU A 37 -6.54 14.66 1.71
C LEU A 37 -5.19 14.69 0.97
N ILE A 38 -4.97 13.82 -0.01
CA ILE A 38 -3.76 13.80 -0.85
C ILE A 38 -3.68 15.10 -1.67
N GLU A 39 -4.76 15.49 -2.34
CA GLU A 39 -4.85 16.73 -3.13
C GLU A 39 -4.53 17.99 -2.30
N ASN A 40 -4.87 17.97 -1.01
CA ASN A 40 -4.62 19.08 -0.09
C ASN A 40 -3.30 18.94 0.68
N HIS A 41 -2.37 18.09 0.23
CA HIS A 41 -1.07 17.85 0.86
C HIS A 41 -1.19 17.45 2.35
N ARG A 42 -2.16 16.60 2.69
CA ARG A 42 -2.39 16.07 4.04
C ARG A 42 -2.05 14.57 4.13
N GLN A 43 -0.86 14.17 3.68
CA GLN A 43 -0.43 12.78 3.52
C GLN A 43 -0.55 11.96 4.82
N LYS A 44 -0.18 12.54 5.97
CA LYS A 44 -0.34 11.87 7.27
C LYS A 44 -1.80 11.55 7.59
N ASN A 45 -2.72 12.47 7.29
CA ASN A 45 -4.15 12.26 7.52
C ASN A 45 -4.71 11.24 6.52
N ALA A 46 -4.29 11.33 5.25
CA ALA A 46 -4.66 10.36 4.22
C ALA A 46 -4.26 8.93 4.62
N LEU A 47 -3.02 8.75 5.09
CA LEU A 47 -2.53 7.46 5.58
C LEU A 47 -3.33 6.97 6.80
N ASN A 48 -3.62 7.86 7.77
CA ASN A 48 -4.43 7.49 8.93
C ASN A 48 -5.84 7.05 8.53
N GLU A 49 -6.44 7.71 7.55
CA GLU A 49 -7.77 7.36 7.03
C GLU A 49 -7.75 6.02 6.29
N ALA A 50 -6.74 5.77 5.45
CA ALA A 50 -6.57 4.47 4.82
C ALA A 50 -6.36 3.35 5.86
N MET A 51 -5.60 3.61 6.93
CA MET A 51 -5.42 2.68 8.04
C MET A 51 -6.69 2.47 8.88
N ARG A 52 -7.57 3.49 8.99
CA ARG A 52 -8.90 3.34 9.61
C ARG A 52 -9.72 2.30 8.86
N VAL A 53 -9.74 2.36 7.52
CA VAL A 53 -10.44 1.37 6.67
C VAL A 53 -9.93 -0.04 6.93
N VAL A 54 -8.61 -0.24 7.04
CA VAL A 54 -8.04 -1.55 7.42
C VAL A 54 -8.53 -2.01 8.80
N GLY A 55 -8.66 -1.08 9.75
CA GLY A 55 -9.25 -1.35 11.05
C GLY A 55 -10.70 -1.82 10.96
N ASP A 56 -11.52 -1.20 10.11
CA ASP A 56 -12.93 -1.54 9.94
C ASP A 56 -13.12 -2.91 9.26
N ILE A 57 -12.25 -3.27 8.31
CA ILE A 57 -12.19 -4.62 7.73
C ILE A 57 -11.89 -5.67 8.81
N ASN A 58 -10.94 -5.40 9.70
CA ASN A 58 -10.62 -6.32 10.79
C ASN A 58 -11.80 -6.47 11.77
N LYS A 59 -12.52 -5.38 12.07
CA LYS A 59 -13.73 -5.44 12.90
C LYS A 59 -14.80 -6.32 12.24
N TYR A 60 -15.04 -6.13 10.94
CA TYR A 60 -16.00 -6.93 10.18
C TYR A 60 -15.66 -8.42 10.20
N ILE A 61 -14.41 -8.80 9.90
CA ILE A 61 -13.96 -10.20 9.96
C ILE A 61 -14.15 -10.78 11.37
N SER A 62 -13.90 -9.97 12.40
CA SER A 62 -14.07 -10.39 13.80
C SER A 62 -15.54 -10.56 14.19
N ALA A 63 -16.43 -9.71 13.69
CA ALA A 63 -17.87 -9.75 13.98
C ALA A 63 -18.56 -10.90 13.24
N THR A 64 -18.18 -11.13 11.98
CA THR A 64 -18.78 -12.19 11.14
C THR A 64 -18.25 -13.59 11.46
N GLU A 65 -17.09 -13.69 12.10
CA GLU A 65 -16.44 -14.94 12.52
C GLU A 65 -16.49 -16.05 11.43
N PRO A 66 -15.97 -15.82 10.20
CA PRO A 66 -16.17 -16.74 9.07
C PRO A 66 -15.65 -18.16 9.34
N TRP A 67 -14.69 -18.35 10.25
CA TRP A 67 -14.20 -19.67 10.66
C TRP A 67 -15.24 -20.51 11.43
N LYS A 68 -16.31 -19.90 11.96
CA LYS A 68 -17.41 -20.60 12.63
C LYS A 68 -18.56 -20.95 11.68
N ILE A 69 -18.65 -20.33 10.51
CA ILE A 69 -19.71 -20.59 9.53
C ILE A 69 -19.38 -21.89 8.78
N LYS A 70 -20.00 -23.00 9.19
CA LYS A 70 -19.78 -24.32 8.57
C LYS A 70 -20.98 -24.82 7.77
N ASP A 71 -22.18 -24.47 8.20
CA ASP A 71 -23.42 -25.06 7.67
C ASP A 71 -24.07 -24.19 6.58
N ASN A 72 -23.52 -23.00 6.30
CA ASN A 72 -23.97 -22.13 5.21
C ASN A 72 -22.77 -21.69 4.35
N PRO A 73 -22.39 -22.49 3.33
CA PRO A 73 -21.31 -22.16 2.41
C PRO A 73 -21.56 -20.89 1.60
N ALA A 74 -22.83 -20.56 1.29
CA ALA A 74 -23.20 -19.36 0.55
C ALA A 74 -22.90 -18.10 1.37
N ARG A 75 -23.32 -18.06 2.64
CA ARG A 75 -22.96 -16.98 3.59
C ARG A 75 -21.45 -16.85 3.74
N LEU A 76 -20.75 -17.97 3.93
CA LEU A 76 -19.29 -17.97 4.06
C LEU A 76 -18.62 -17.38 2.80
N GLY A 77 -19.12 -17.74 1.62
CA GLY A 77 -18.68 -17.19 0.34
C GLY A 77 -18.86 -15.68 0.29
N THR A 78 -20.06 -15.19 0.59
CA THR A 78 -20.39 -13.75 0.63
C THR A 78 -19.49 -12.98 1.60
N VAL A 79 -19.31 -13.45 2.84
CA VAL A 79 -18.43 -12.79 3.83
C VAL A 79 -16.99 -12.69 3.33
N LEU A 80 -16.49 -13.77 2.73
CA LEU A 80 -15.11 -13.80 2.20
C LEU A 80 -14.95 -12.92 0.96
N HIS A 81 -15.96 -12.86 0.08
CA HIS A 81 -15.97 -11.96 -1.05
C HIS A 81 -15.95 -10.50 -0.59
N VAL A 82 -16.82 -10.13 0.34
CA VAL A 82 -16.91 -8.78 0.92
C VAL A 82 -15.58 -8.38 1.55
N ALA A 83 -14.99 -9.25 2.36
CA ALA A 83 -13.67 -9.02 2.96
C ALA A 83 -12.57 -8.86 1.88
N ALA A 84 -12.59 -9.68 0.83
CA ALA A 84 -11.62 -9.57 -0.27
C ALA A 84 -11.75 -8.23 -1.02
N GLN A 85 -12.98 -7.80 -1.30
CA GLN A 85 -13.25 -6.53 -1.99
C GLN A 85 -12.77 -5.35 -1.14
N ALA A 86 -13.11 -5.36 0.14
CA ALA A 86 -12.68 -4.31 1.07
C ALA A 86 -11.15 -4.28 1.23
N VAL A 87 -10.48 -5.44 1.25
CA VAL A 87 -9.01 -5.52 1.23
C VAL A 87 -8.43 -4.97 -0.07
N SER A 88 -9.03 -5.27 -1.22
CA SER A 88 -8.62 -4.72 -2.52
C SER A 88 -8.72 -3.19 -2.53
N ASP A 89 -9.82 -2.64 -2.02
CA ASP A 89 -10.00 -1.18 -1.89
C ASP A 89 -8.95 -0.57 -0.96
N ALA A 90 -8.77 -1.13 0.24
CA ALA A 90 -7.75 -0.67 1.19
C ALA A 90 -6.33 -0.76 0.61
N ASN A 91 -6.04 -1.81 -0.16
CA ASN A 91 -4.78 -1.97 -0.87
C ASN A 91 -4.51 -0.82 -1.84
N HIS A 92 -5.54 -0.43 -2.60
CA HIS A 92 -5.47 0.67 -3.55
C HIS A 92 -5.25 2.02 -2.83
N LEU A 93 -5.99 2.28 -1.75
CA LEU A 93 -5.83 3.48 -0.92
C LEU A 93 -4.42 3.59 -0.31
N LEU A 94 -3.80 2.46 0.02
CA LEU A 94 -2.45 2.39 0.58
C LEU A 94 -1.33 2.39 -0.47
N ALA A 95 -1.63 2.13 -1.74
CA ALA A 95 -0.63 2.00 -2.81
C ALA A 95 0.31 3.21 -2.95
N PRO A 96 -0.15 4.48 -2.82
CA PRO A 96 0.75 5.64 -2.86
C PRO A 96 1.78 5.67 -1.72
N PHE A 97 1.51 4.98 -0.61
CA PHE A 97 2.37 4.97 0.58
C PHE A 97 3.22 3.70 0.68
N LEU A 98 2.69 2.57 0.20
CA LEU A 98 3.29 1.25 0.33
C LEU A 98 3.27 0.49 -1.01
N PRO A 99 3.90 1.02 -2.08
CA PRO A 99 3.74 0.49 -3.44
C PRO A 99 4.18 -0.99 -3.57
N HIS A 100 5.28 -1.37 -2.93
CA HIS A 100 5.77 -2.75 -2.94
C HIS A 100 4.84 -3.72 -2.22
N SER A 101 4.28 -3.32 -1.07
CA SER A 101 3.31 -4.15 -0.37
C SER A 101 2.00 -4.23 -1.13
N ALA A 102 1.60 -3.15 -1.79
CA ALA A 102 0.38 -3.11 -2.57
C ALA A 102 0.41 -4.09 -3.75
N GLN A 103 1.55 -4.18 -4.43
CA GLN A 103 1.80 -5.20 -5.45
C GLN A 103 1.68 -6.62 -4.88
N LYS A 104 2.26 -6.90 -3.72
CA LYS A 104 2.20 -8.23 -3.08
C LYS A 104 0.77 -8.63 -2.69
N VAL A 105 -0.04 -7.68 -2.20
CA VAL A 105 -1.46 -7.95 -1.87
C VAL A 105 -2.26 -8.23 -3.14
N TRP A 106 -2.04 -7.46 -4.20
CA TRP A 106 -2.66 -7.69 -5.51
C TRP A 106 -2.40 -9.12 -6.00
N GLU A 107 -1.15 -9.55 -6.00
CA GLU A 107 -0.75 -10.92 -6.36
C GLU A 107 -1.36 -11.98 -5.42
N ALA A 108 -1.45 -11.69 -4.11
CA ALA A 108 -2.07 -12.58 -3.13
C ALA A 108 -3.58 -12.76 -3.33
N LEU A 109 -4.24 -11.82 -4.01
CA LEU A 109 -5.65 -11.90 -4.42
C LEU A 109 -5.81 -12.44 -5.86
N GLY A 110 -4.75 -12.98 -6.46
CA GLY A 110 -4.80 -13.57 -7.81
C GLY A 110 -4.61 -12.55 -8.94
N GLY A 111 -4.27 -11.31 -8.60
CA GLY A 111 -3.93 -10.27 -9.56
C GLY A 111 -2.66 -10.58 -10.34
N THR A 112 -2.63 -10.16 -11.61
CA THR A 112 -1.46 -10.28 -12.48
C THR A 112 -1.03 -8.92 -13.01
N GLY A 113 0.19 -8.80 -13.53
CA GLY A 113 0.73 -7.54 -14.04
C GLY A 113 1.18 -6.58 -12.92
N THR A 114 1.24 -5.29 -13.27
CA THR A 114 1.71 -4.23 -12.37
C THR A 114 0.52 -3.45 -11.81
N PHE A 115 0.35 -3.50 -10.50
CA PHE A 115 -0.67 -2.74 -9.77
C PHE A 115 -0.15 -1.36 -9.33
N SER A 116 1.11 -1.30 -8.89
CA SER A 116 1.73 -0.06 -8.40
C SER A 116 3.07 0.18 -9.12
N PRO A 117 3.07 0.94 -10.25
CA PRO A 117 4.27 1.20 -11.02
C PRO A 117 5.19 2.16 -10.27
N LEU A 118 6.48 1.84 -10.22
CA LEU A 118 7.48 2.63 -9.50
C LEU A 118 8.10 3.69 -10.42
N PRO A 119 8.42 4.87 -9.87
CA PRO A 119 9.19 5.87 -10.61
C PRO A 119 10.61 5.37 -10.89
N ARG A 120 11.18 5.77 -12.02
CA ARG A 120 12.58 5.55 -12.39
C ARG A 120 13.26 6.88 -12.73
N LEU A 121 14.56 6.94 -12.47
CA LEU A 121 15.40 8.07 -12.88
C LEU A 121 15.94 7.81 -14.29
N GLU A 122 15.81 8.79 -15.18
CA GLU A 122 16.40 8.78 -16.51
C GLU A 122 17.17 10.08 -16.74
N GLU A 123 18.36 9.99 -17.33
CA GLU A 123 19.13 11.15 -17.77
C GLU A 123 18.64 11.57 -19.16
N VAL A 124 18.22 12.83 -19.28
CA VAL A 124 17.73 13.41 -20.54
C VAL A 124 18.54 14.63 -20.93
N GLU A 125 18.61 14.88 -22.22
CA GLU A 125 19.23 16.09 -22.76
C GLU A 125 18.26 17.26 -22.69
N ASP A 126 18.78 18.43 -22.30
CA ASP A 126 18.03 19.67 -22.23
C ASP A 126 17.57 20.13 -23.61
N LEU A 127 16.27 20.46 -23.70
CA LEU A 127 15.62 20.86 -24.94
C LEU A 127 16.17 22.18 -25.48
N ASP A 128 16.66 23.07 -24.60
CA ASP A 128 17.17 24.40 -24.93
C ASP A 128 18.71 24.44 -24.98
N LYS A 129 19.40 23.47 -24.37
CA LYS A 129 20.87 23.42 -24.25
C LYS A 129 21.44 22.07 -24.69
N PRO A 130 21.76 21.91 -25.99
CA PRO A 130 22.42 20.71 -26.49
C PRO A 130 23.69 20.39 -25.69
N GLY A 131 23.82 19.14 -25.26
CA GLY A 131 24.92 18.62 -24.45
C GLY A 131 24.78 18.82 -22.93
N PHE A 132 23.74 19.50 -22.44
CA PHE A 132 23.43 19.55 -21.00
C PHE A 132 22.49 18.41 -20.63
N MET A 133 22.96 17.49 -19.79
CA MET A 133 22.19 16.34 -19.30
C MET A 133 21.70 16.59 -17.87
N TYR A 134 20.48 16.17 -17.56
CA TYR A 134 19.98 16.18 -16.20
C TYR A 134 19.03 15.00 -15.93
N PRO A 135 18.93 14.56 -14.66
CA PRO A 135 18.01 13.48 -14.28
C PRO A 135 16.57 13.99 -14.19
N ILE A 136 15.65 13.21 -14.76
CA ILE A 136 14.21 13.34 -14.55
C ILE A 136 13.65 12.12 -13.84
N ILE A 137 12.56 12.32 -13.11
CA ILE A 137 11.74 11.23 -12.58
C ILE A 137 10.68 10.92 -13.63
N THR A 138 10.64 9.66 -14.09
CA THR A 138 9.68 9.17 -15.09
C THR A 138 9.13 7.80 -14.68
N GLY A 139 8.25 7.23 -15.49
CA GLY A 139 7.67 5.90 -15.28
C GLY A 139 6.59 5.59 -16.31
N ASP A 140 6.27 4.31 -16.46
CA ASP A 140 5.22 3.87 -17.39
C ASP A 140 3.86 3.99 -16.70
N TYR A 141 3.27 5.19 -16.78
CA TYR A 141 1.97 5.51 -16.16
C TYR A 141 0.88 5.61 -17.23
N LYS A 142 0.16 4.52 -17.47
CA LYS A 142 -0.95 4.45 -18.41
C LYS A 142 -2.21 4.00 -17.69
N LEU A 143 -3.20 4.88 -17.64
CA LEU A 143 -4.48 4.63 -16.98
C LEU A 143 -5.17 3.41 -17.63
N GLY A 144 -5.52 2.42 -16.82
CA GLY A 144 -6.15 1.16 -17.25
C GLY A 144 -5.17 0.08 -17.73
N GLU A 145 -3.87 0.37 -17.83
CA GLU A 145 -2.83 -0.62 -18.16
C GLU A 145 -1.88 -0.85 -16.99
N THR A 146 -1.22 0.21 -16.53
CA THR A 146 -0.23 0.15 -15.44
C THR A 146 -0.66 0.96 -14.22
N VAL A 147 -1.65 1.84 -14.37
CA VAL A 147 -2.22 2.64 -13.29
C VAL A 147 -3.72 2.40 -13.26
N HIS A 148 -4.22 2.05 -12.10
CA HIS A 148 -5.64 1.85 -11.87
C HIS A 148 -6.36 3.19 -11.63
N PRO A 149 -7.64 3.33 -12.02
CA PRO A 149 -8.43 4.52 -11.69
C PRO A 149 -8.58 4.65 -10.17
N TRP A 150 -8.56 5.89 -9.63
CA TRP A 150 -8.72 6.13 -8.19
C TRP A 150 -10.18 5.93 -7.72
N ALA A 151 -10.61 4.68 -7.70
CA ALA A 151 -11.94 4.24 -7.31
C ALA A 151 -11.90 2.76 -6.89
N SER A 152 -12.96 2.31 -6.22
CA SER A 152 -13.18 0.88 -5.97
C SER A 152 -13.45 0.16 -7.29
N GLU A 153 -12.66 -0.87 -7.57
CA GLU A 153 -12.81 -1.76 -8.71
C GLU A 153 -13.29 -3.14 -8.24
N PRO A 154 -14.36 -3.69 -8.84
CA PRO A 154 -14.86 -5.01 -8.46
C PRO A 154 -13.81 -6.11 -8.63
N ILE A 155 -13.62 -6.92 -7.59
CA ILE A 155 -12.79 -8.13 -7.67
C ILE A 155 -13.46 -9.17 -8.58
N VAL A 156 -12.64 -9.95 -9.27
CA VAL A 156 -13.13 -10.99 -10.19
C VAL A 156 -13.43 -12.27 -9.42
N ALA A 157 -14.71 -12.65 -9.34
CA ALA A 157 -15.11 -13.95 -8.81
C ALA A 157 -14.49 -15.08 -9.64
N GLY A 158 -14.03 -16.15 -8.97
CA GLY A 158 -13.29 -17.24 -9.59
C GLY A 158 -11.79 -16.96 -9.81
N ALA A 159 -11.29 -15.77 -9.46
CA ALA A 159 -9.85 -15.52 -9.50
C ALA A 159 -9.12 -16.48 -8.53
N PRO A 160 -8.05 -17.17 -8.97
CA PRO A 160 -7.35 -18.14 -8.15
C PRO A 160 -6.63 -17.43 -7.00
N VAL A 161 -6.83 -17.90 -5.77
CA VAL A 161 -6.16 -17.35 -4.59
C VAL A 161 -5.01 -18.27 -4.22
N PRO A 162 -3.74 -17.84 -4.41
CA PRO A 162 -2.58 -18.67 -4.09
C PRO A 162 -2.50 -18.97 -2.59
N LYS A 163 -1.62 -19.92 -2.23
CA LYS A 163 -1.36 -20.21 -0.82
C LYS A 163 -0.86 -18.93 -0.12
N PRO A 164 -1.48 -18.50 0.98
CA PRO A 164 -1.12 -17.24 1.63
C PRO A 164 0.29 -17.32 2.22
N HIS A 165 1.06 -16.26 2.00
CA HIS A 165 2.35 -16.01 2.64
C HIS A 165 2.30 -14.65 3.34
N PRO A 166 2.94 -14.47 4.50
CA PRO A 166 2.96 -13.18 5.18
C PRO A 166 3.58 -12.09 4.31
N ILE A 167 2.84 -11.00 4.08
CA ILE A 167 3.31 -9.85 3.28
C ILE A 167 4.22 -8.95 4.12
N PHE A 168 3.85 -8.74 5.38
CA PHE A 168 4.58 -7.93 6.34
C PHE A 168 5.28 -8.83 7.36
N ALA A 169 6.61 -8.80 7.39
CA ALA A 169 7.40 -9.47 8.40
C ALA A 169 7.49 -8.60 9.66
N LYS A 170 7.49 -9.25 10.84
CA LYS A 170 7.77 -8.56 12.09
C LYS A 170 9.25 -8.13 12.10
N ILE A 171 9.51 -6.89 12.48
CA ILE A 171 10.88 -6.41 12.68
C ILE A 171 11.39 -6.98 14.01
N PRO A 172 12.49 -7.75 14.00
CA PRO A 172 13.04 -8.32 15.22
C PRO A 172 13.75 -7.23 16.06
N PRO A 173 13.69 -7.28 17.41
CA PRO A 173 14.32 -6.28 18.28
C PRO A 173 15.81 -6.09 18.01
N GLU A 174 16.54 -7.17 17.75
CA GLU A 174 17.97 -7.14 17.45
C GLU A 174 18.31 -6.33 16.19
N ALA A 175 17.47 -6.38 15.15
CA ALA A 175 17.66 -5.57 13.95
C ALA A 175 17.41 -4.08 14.24
N VAL A 176 16.50 -3.76 15.17
CA VAL A 176 16.29 -2.37 15.60
C VAL A 176 17.52 -1.84 16.33
N GLU A 177 18.09 -2.62 17.24
CA GLU A 177 19.28 -2.23 17.99
C GLU A 177 20.50 -2.06 17.07
N GLU A 178 20.70 -2.97 16.12
CA GLU A 178 21.77 -2.88 15.12
C GLU A 178 21.66 -1.60 14.27
N GLU A 179 20.46 -1.30 13.78
CA GLU A 179 20.18 -0.12 12.98
C GLU A 179 20.36 1.19 13.75
N LEU A 180 19.94 1.23 15.02
CA LEU A 180 20.17 2.38 15.91
C LEU A 180 21.67 2.59 16.15
N ALA A 181 22.41 1.53 16.43
CA ALA A 181 23.86 1.61 16.63
C ALA A 181 24.59 2.11 15.37
N ARG A 182 24.19 1.63 14.18
CA ARG A 182 24.71 2.12 12.90
C ARG A 182 24.39 3.60 12.71
N PHE A 183 23.15 4.01 12.95
CA PHE A 183 22.73 5.40 12.83
C PHE A 183 23.51 6.34 13.75
N ASP A 184 23.68 5.97 15.03
CA ASP A 184 24.43 6.78 16.00
C ASP A 184 25.90 6.93 15.60
N SER A 185 26.51 5.85 15.10
CA SER A 185 27.88 5.87 14.57
C SER A 185 28.03 6.81 13.37
N GLU A 186 27.14 6.68 12.37
CA GLU A 186 27.15 7.55 11.19
C GLU A 186 26.86 9.01 11.54
N LEU A 187 25.92 9.26 12.45
CA LEU A 187 25.57 10.59 12.90
C LEU A 187 26.75 11.26 13.61
N LYS A 188 27.48 10.52 14.45
CA LYS A 188 28.70 10.99 15.11
C LYS A 188 29.77 11.35 14.08
N ALA A 189 30.03 10.47 13.11
CA ALA A 189 31.01 10.72 12.05
C ALA A 189 30.65 11.96 11.21
N ARG A 190 29.36 12.14 10.86
CA ARG A 190 28.88 13.33 10.13
C ARG A 190 29.09 14.62 10.92
N ARG A 191 28.80 14.61 12.23
CA ARG A 191 29.01 15.77 13.11
C ARG A 191 30.49 16.14 13.24
N GLU A 192 31.38 15.15 13.37
CA GLU A 192 32.83 15.37 13.44
C GLU A 192 33.36 15.96 12.12
N ALA A 193 32.94 15.42 10.98
CA ALA A 193 33.31 15.94 9.66
C ALA A 193 32.81 17.38 9.44
N GLU A 194 31.57 17.69 9.85
CA GLU A 194 31.00 19.03 9.73
C GLU A 194 31.73 20.03 10.65
N ALA A 195 32.05 19.65 11.88
CA ALA A 195 32.83 20.46 12.80
C ALA A 195 34.24 20.77 12.26
N ALA A 196 34.92 19.76 11.70
CA ALA A 196 36.22 19.93 11.06
C ALA A 196 36.15 20.86 9.84
N ARG A 197 35.12 20.72 8.99
CA ARG A 197 34.88 21.60 7.85
C ARG A 197 34.65 23.05 8.30
N LEU A 198 33.82 23.26 9.32
CA LEU A 198 33.54 24.58 9.88
C LEU A 198 34.82 25.22 10.46
N ALA A 199 35.64 24.46 11.18
CA ALA A 199 36.90 24.92 11.74
C ALA A 199 37.90 25.32 10.65
N ALA A 200 38.02 24.51 9.58
CA ALA A 200 38.90 24.81 8.45
C ALA A 200 38.46 26.08 7.71
N GLU A 201 37.16 26.30 7.54
CA GLU A 201 36.64 27.50 6.87
C GLU A 201 36.82 28.77 7.72
N LYS A 202 36.64 28.68 9.04
CA LYS A 202 36.96 29.79 9.96
C LYS A 202 38.43 30.16 9.92
N ALA A 203 39.33 29.17 9.91
CA ALA A 203 40.77 29.42 9.84
C ALA A 203 41.19 30.12 8.53
N LYS A 204 40.49 29.88 7.40
CA LYS A 204 40.73 30.61 6.14
C LYS A 204 40.22 32.05 6.15
N LEU A 205 39.23 32.38 6.99
CA LEU A 205 38.67 33.73 7.09
C LEU A 205 39.48 34.62 8.04
N GLU A 206 40.22 34.02 8.98
CA GLU A 206 41.03 34.72 9.98
C GLU A 206 42.51 34.91 9.58
N GLY A 207 42.95 34.30 8.48
CA GLY A 207 44.31 34.42 7.93
C GLY A 207 44.35 35.16 6.60
#